data_AF-A0A959LGS3-F1
#
_entry.id   AF-A0A959LGS3-F1
#
_cell.length_a   1.000
_cell.length_b   1.000
_cell.length_c   1.000
_cell.angle_alpha   90.00
_cell.angle_beta   90.00
_cell.angle_gamma   90.00
#
_symmetry.space_group_name_H-M   'P 1'
#
loop_
_entity.id
_entity.type
_entity.pdbx_description
1 polymer ?
#
loop_
_entity_poly.entity_id
_entity_poly.type
_entity_poly.pdbx_seq_one_letter_code
_entity_poly.pdbx_strand_id
1 'polypeptide(L)'
;MSTSARTVILHVTNEGIHVNPLHCIPWARTNFPDKRHFDFSESRSHDWRVRQDAYDPGTGLLTVTVLDLHVVDPEPVFSRQMPKSPVQRIHIQGLAWPDLQAQLSMYRKDAFTEFLSKETNPPTSPSVPGATGVMKRTVPIDSRVSLSKVRFKLGFVEMEIRLNGIPDPVRIQVSNPHILPEFDIIKPFFAKMLGKRTLQITGSAEVVGRLVRSTSCTSADLDRINDHTISTVRRLVLRDSIRSKPSLSPDKELFSSDEFFADTPAQALGNTYREQERLLLEEIIEAQSVRNGAQLRYLAGQLQEADSPLKFTLHPHFGFVFHHAGETMHHFLWELLNTHATYLWSLPKGPFSASAGYRLLEREINAIRDQGRMTYLHQIDRSAFVFHRIPHEHSSSAFIDGFPIWRARLTEKLI
;
A
#
# COMPACT_ATOMS: atom_id res chain seq x y z
N MET A 1 -31.45 -28.95 -24.43
CA MET A 1 -31.78 -27.92 -23.43
C MET A 1 -30.47 -27.25 -23.02
N SER A 2 -30.32 -25.96 -23.30
CA SER A 2 -29.10 -25.20 -23.01
C SER A 2 -29.00 -24.97 -21.50
N THR A 3 -28.21 -25.77 -20.79
CA THR A 3 -27.84 -25.51 -19.39
C THR A 3 -26.95 -24.27 -19.38
N SER A 4 -27.45 -23.16 -18.84
CA SER A 4 -26.60 -22.00 -18.59
C SER A 4 -25.44 -22.43 -17.69
N ALA A 5 -24.22 -22.12 -18.11
CA ALA A 5 -23.05 -22.47 -17.32
C ALA A 5 -23.12 -21.73 -15.98
N ARG A 6 -23.03 -22.49 -14.88
CA ARG A 6 -23.24 -21.95 -13.53
C ARG A 6 -21.93 -21.37 -13.02
N THR A 7 -21.95 -20.08 -12.68
CA THR A 7 -20.80 -19.36 -12.14
C THR A 7 -20.91 -19.26 -10.62
N VAL A 8 -19.80 -19.38 -9.91
CA VAL A 8 -19.71 -19.26 -8.45
C VAL A 8 -18.48 -18.46 -8.05
N ILE A 9 -18.48 -17.89 -6.84
CA ILE A 9 -17.31 -17.27 -6.23
C ILE A 9 -16.64 -18.27 -5.29
N LEU A 10 -15.31 -18.34 -5.36
CA LEU A 10 -14.47 -19.06 -4.42
C LEU A 10 -13.64 -18.03 -3.65
N HIS A 11 -13.59 -18.16 -2.32
CA HIS A 11 -12.74 -17.33 -1.49
C HIS A 11 -11.47 -18.12 -1.15
N VAL A 12 -10.32 -17.63 -1.57
CA VAL A 12 -9.03 -18.33 -1.49
C VAL A 12 -8.19 -17.75 -0.36
N THR A 13 -7.72 -18.63 0.53
CA THR A 13 -6.96 -18.26 1.73
C THR A 13 -5.72 -19.14 1.86
N ASN A 14 -4.84 -18.81 2.81
CA ASN A 14 -3.72 -19.69 3.13
C ASN A 14 -4.17 -21.04 3.73
N GLU A 15 -5.40 -21.17 4.22
CA GLU A 15 -5.91 -22.44 4.75
C GLU A 15 -6.50 -23.36 3.67
N GLY A 16 -7.06 -22.77 2.60
CA GLY A 16 -7.67 -23.52 1.51
C GLY A 16 -8.58 -22.68 0.64
N ILE A 17 -9.54 -23.34 0.00
CA ILE A 17 -10.51 -22.73 -0.89
C ILE A 17 -11.90 -22.87 -0.30
N HIS A 18 -12.51 -21.74 0.05
CA HIS A 18 -13.86 -21.69 0.57
C HIS A 18 -14.86 -21.63 -0.59
N VAL A 19 -15.81 -22.55 -0.60
CA VAL A 19 -16.94 -22.56 -1.57
C VAL A 19 -18.16 -21.81 -1.05
N ASN A 20 -18.18 -21.57 0.26
CA ASN A 20 -19.13 -20.76 1.02
C ASN A 20 -18.48 -20.41 2.39
N PRO A 21 -19.11 -19.56 3.24
CA PRO A 21 -18.53 -19.16 4.52
C PRO A 21 -18.24 -20.29 5.51
N LEU A 22 -18.88 -21.46 5.37
CA LEU A 22 -18.81 -22.57 6.32
C LEU A 22 -17.96 -23.76 5.83
N HIS A 23 -17.57 -23.78 4.55
CA HIS A 23 -16.95 -24.96 3.93
C HIS A 23 -15.67 -24.61 3.20
N CYS A 24 -14.55 -25.00 3.81
CA CYS A 24 -13.20 -24.84 3.28
C CYS A 24 -12.67 -26.18 2.74
N ILE A 25 -12.13 -26.16 1.52
CA ILE A 25 -11.42 -27.27 0.89
C ILE A 25 -9.92 -27.05 1.11
N PRO A 26 -9.23 -27.90 1.90
CA PRO A 26 -7.81 -27.74 2.14
C PRO A 26 -7.00 -27.96 0.86
N TRP A 27 -5.83 -27.32 0.76
CA TRP A 27 -4.93 -27.40 -0.40
C TRP A 27 -4.57 -28.84 -0.82
N ALA A 28 -4.44 -29.77 0.15
CA ALA A 28 -4.21 -31.19 -0.13
C ALA A 28 -5.32 -31.89 -0.93
N ARG A 29 -6.49 -31.24 -1.06
CA ARG A 29 -7.64 -31.71 -1.83
C ARG A 29 -7.86 -30.92 -3.12
N THR A 30 -6.85 -30.16 -3.55
CA THR A 30 -6.85 -29.45 -4.84
C THR A 30 -5.74 -29.96 -5.76
N ASN A 31 -5.61 -29.36 -6.94
CA ASN A 31 -4.48 -29.59 -7.85
C ASN A 31 -3.32 -28.58 -7.66
N PHE A 32 -3.30 -27.87 -6.54
CA PHE A 32 -2.14 -27.07 -6.15
C PHE A 32 -1.02 -27.98 -5.59
N PRO A 33 0.24 -27.52 -5.62
CA PRO A 33 1.34 -28.23 -4.97
C PRO A 33 1.14 -28.34 -3.44
N ASP A 34 2.05 -29.02 -2.75
CA ASP A 34 2.06 -29.04 -1.28
C ASP A 34 2.11 -27.60 -0.75
N LYS A 35 1.34 -27.31 0.30
CA LYS A 35 1.22 -25.96 0.88
C LYS A 35 2.55 -25.38 1.32
N ARG A 36 3.56 -26.22 1.63
CA ARG A 36 4.93 -25.78 1.95
C ARG A 36 5.65 -25.08 0.80
N HIS A 37 5.09 -25.10 -0.40
CA HIS A 37 5.70 -24.53 -1.59
C HIS A 37 5.07 -23.21 -2.04
N PHE A 38 4.06 -22.70 -1.35
CA PHE A 38 3.47 -21.41 -1.68
C PHE A 38 2.66 -20.77 -0.54
N ASP A 39 2.60 -19.45 -0.53
CA ASP A 39 1.67 -18.66 0.27
C ASP A 39 0.96 -17.62 -0.60
N PHE A 40 -0.30 -17.37 -0.29
CA PHE A 40 -1.06 -16.26 -0.83
C PHE A 40 -0.74 -14.98 -0.03
N SER A 41 -0.74 -13.85 -0.72
CA SER A 41 -0.49 -12.55 -0.10
C SER A 41 -1.62 -12.16 0.86
N GLU A 42 -1.33 -11.94 2.14
CA GLU A 42 -2.36 -11.58 3.15
C GLU A 42 -2.78 -10.10 3.10
N SER A 43 -2.08 -9.29 2.30
CA SER A 43 -2.41 -7.87 2.12
C SER A 43 -3.74 -7.61 1.38
N ARG A 44 -4.42 -8.65 0.88
CA ARG A 44 -5.71 -8.56 0.18
C ARG A 44 -6.50 -9.87 0.21
N SER A 45 -7.81 -9.79 -0.02
CA SER A 45 -8.66 -10.97 -0.26
C SER A 45 -8.45 -11.52 -1.68
N HIS A 46 -8.60 -12.84 -1.84
CA HIS A 46 -8.46 -13.53 -3.12
C HIS A 46 -9.77 -14.19 -3.50
N ASP A 47 -10.65 -13.42 -4.14
CA ASP A 47 -11.99 -13.88 -4.53
C ASP A 47 -12.03 -14.19 -6.02
N TRP A 48 -12.23 -15.46 -6.35
CA TRP A 48 -12.19 -15.97 -7.72
C TRP A 48 -13.59 -16.27 -8.22
N ARG A 49 -13.98 -15.66 -9.33
CA ARG A 49 -15.18 -16.06 -10.08
C ARG A 49 -14.80 -17.20 -11.01
N VAL A 50 -15.47 -18.33 -10.81
CA VAL A 50 -15.22 -19.55 -11.58
C VAL A 50 -16.49 -20.09 -12.21
N ARG A 51 -16.35 -20.72 -13.37
CA ARG A 51 -17.40 -21.52 -14.00
C ARG A 51 -17.30 -22.95 -13.49
N GLN A 52 -18.43 -23.55 -13.11
CA GLN A 52 -18.51 -24.97 -12.81
C GLN A 52 -18.61 -25.75 -14.13
N ASP A 53 -17.61 -26.58 -14.43
CA ASP A 53 -17.58 -27.34 -15.68
C ASP A 53 -18.09 -28.78 -15.48
N ALA A 54 -17.75 -29.43 -14.37
CA ALA A 54 -18.20 -30.78 -14.05
C ALA A 54 -18.21 -31.05 -12.53
N TYR A 55 -19.09 -31.95 -12.10
CA TYR A 55 -19.12 -32.47 -10.72
C TYR A 55 -19.30 -33.99 -10.75
N ASP A 56 -18.45 -34.71 -10.01
CA ASP A 56 -18.55 -36.16 -9.83
C ASP A 56 -19.17 -36.49 -8.45
N PRO A 57 -20.40 -37.03 -8.40
CA PRO A 57 -21.07 -37.38 -7.15
C PRO A 57 -20.37 -38.51 -6.36
N GLY A 58 -19.62 -39.39 -7.02
CA GLY A 58 -18.96 -40.52 -6.36
C GLY A 58 -17.72 -40.10 -5.56
N THR A 59 -17.03 -39.06 -6.02
CA THR A 59 -15.78 -38.57 -5.41
C THR A 59 -15.92 -37.19 -4.77
N GLY A 60 -17.02 -36.49 -5.01
CA GLY A 60 -17.22 -35.10 -4.59
C GLY A 60 -16.26 -34.12 -5.26
N LEU A 61 -15.70 -34.48 -6.42
CA LEU A 61 -14.77 -33.64 -7.18
C LEU A 61 -15.54 -32.60 -8.01
N LEU A 62 -15.23 -31.33 -7.78
CA LEU A 62 -15.72 -30.20 -8.58
C LEU A 62 -14.60 -29.69 -9.49
N THR A 63 -14.83 -29.73 -10.81
CA THR A 63 -13.94 -29.14 -11.80
C THR A 63 -14.43 -27.75 -12.16
N VAL A 64 -13.54 -26.76 -12.06
CA VAL A 64 -13.86 -25.35 -12.31
C VAL A 64 -12.85 -24.69 -13.25
N THR A 65 -13.33 -23.76 -14.07
CA THR A 65 -12.51 -22.87 -14.89
C THR A 65 -12.54 -21.47 -14.30
N VAL A 66 -11.37 -20.89 -14.04
CA VAL A 66 -11.26 -19.51 -13.55
C VAL A 66 -11.64 -18.55 -14.66
N LEU A 67 -12.59 -17.65 -14.38
CA LEU A 67 -13.04 -16.61 -15.32
C LEU A 67 -12.46 -15.25 -14.96
N ASP A 68 -12.38 -14.96 -13.66
CA ASP A 68 -11.93 -13.69 -13.12
C ASP A 68 -11.34 -13.92 -11.72
N LEU A 69 -10.13 -13.44 -11.51
CA LEU A 69 -9.33 -13.62 -10.30
C LEU A 69 -9.48 -12.47 -9.30
N HIS A 70 -10.20 -11.42 -9.69
CA HIS A 70 -10.32 -10.17 -8.95
C HIS A 70 -11.78 -9.70 -8.91
N VAL A 71 -12.61 -10.43 -8.16
CA VAL A 71 -14.02 -10.06 -8.00
C VAL A 71 -14.15 -8.83 -7.11
N VAL A 72 -14.69 -7.74 -7.67
CA VAL A 72 -15.10 -6.56 -6.89
C VAL A 72 -16.39 -6.88 -6.15
N ASP A 73 -16.39 -6.68 -4.83
CA ASP A 73 -17.53 -6.89 -3.92
C ASP A 73 -18.16 -8.31 -3.99
N PRO A 74 -17.44 -9.35 -3.53
CA PRO A 74 -17.88 -10.75 -3.62
C PRO A 74 -18.97 -11.11 -2.60
N GLU A 75 -19.07 -10.37 -1.49
CA GLU A 75 -19.86 -10.72 -0.30
C GLU A 75 -21.35 -11.00 -0.56
N PRO A 76 -22.09 -10.15 -1.32
CA PRO A 76 -23.52 -10.38 -1.54
C PRO A 76 -23.83 -11.70 -2.24
N VAL A 77 -22.90 -12.21 -3.04
CA VAL A 77 -23.04 -13.45 -3.81
C VAL A 77 -22.47 -14.61 -3.01
N PHE A 78 -21.26 -14.48 -2.48
CA PHE A 78 -20.55 -15.54 -1.75
C PHE A 78 -21.30 -16.01 -0.50
N SER A 79 -21.79 -15.07 0.31
CA SER A 79 -22.51 -15.37 1.56
C SER A 79 -23.84 -16.13 1.33
N ARG A 80 -24.39 -16.10 0.11
CA ARG A 80 -25.63 -16.80 -0.26
C ARG A 80 -25.39 -18.11 -1.01
N GLN A 81 -24.13 -18.44 -1.32
CA GLN A 81 -23.80 -19.65 -2.05
C GLN A 81 -23.95 -20.90 -1.18
N MET A 82 -24.89 -21.77 -1.55
CA MET A 82 -25.04 -23.09 -0.94
C MET A 82 -24.88 -24.17 -2.02
N PRO A 83 -23.81 -24.98 -1.99
CA PRO A 83 -23.67 -26.14 -2.85
C PRO A 83 -24.85 -27.09 -2.65
N LYS A 84 -25.49 -27.52 -3.75
CA LYS A 84 -26.58 -28.52 -3.68
C LYS A 84 -26.05 -29.93 -3.35
N SER A 85 -24.76 -30.15 -3.58
CA SER A 85 -24.06 -31.42 -3.37
C SER A 85 -22.75 -31.14 -2.63
N PRO A 86 -22.27 -32.07 -1.80
CA PRO A 86 -21.05 -31.88 -1.01
C PRO A 86 -19.82 -31.84 -1.92
N VAL A 87 -19.08 -30.74 -1.87
CA VAL A 87 -17.79 -30.60 -2.57
C VAL A 87 -16.70 -31.06 -1.63
N GLN A 88 -15.93 -32.09 -2.01
CA GLN A 88 -14.83 -32.61 -1.20
C GLN A 88 -13.46 -32.26 -1.78
N ARG A 89 -13.37 -32.13 -3.10
CA ARG A 89 -12.14 -31.81 -3.85
C ARG A 89 -12.45 -30.79 -4.93
N ILE A 90 -11.47 -29.96 -5.25
CA ILE A 90 -11.58 -28.95 -6.32
C ILE A 90 -10.43 -29.12 -7.30
N HIS A 91 -10.73 -29.18 -8.59
CA HIS A 91 -9.73 -29.16 -9.65
C HIS A 91 -9.88 -27.88 -10.46
N ILE A 92 -8.80 -27.08 -10.52
CA ILE A 92 -8.82 -25.72 -11.07
C ILE A 92 -8.15 -25.71 -12.44
N GLN A 93 -8.85 -25.15 -13.41
CA GLN A 93 -8.42 -25.03 -14.81
C GLN A 93 -8.53 -23.58 -15.29
N GLY A 94 -7.90 -23.29 -16.43
CA GLY A 94 -7.92 -21.96 -17.05
C GLY A 94 -7.15 -20.87 -16.28
N LEU A 95 -6.34 -21.26 -15.29
CA LEU A 95 -5.56 -20.34 -14.49
C LEU A 95 -4.20 -20.08 -15.17
N ALA A 96 -3.99 -18.87 -15.67
CA ALA A 96 -2.73 -18.48 -16.29
C ALA A 96 -1.66 -18.25 -15.21
N TRP A 97 -0.44 -18.73 -15.47
CA TRP A 97 0.65 -18.64 -14.50
C TRP A 97 0.97 -17.20 -14.07
N PRO A 98 1.05 -16.19 -14.96
CA PRO A 98 1.31 -14.81 -14.54
C PRO A 98 0.26 -14.27 -13.56
N ASP A 99 -1.00 -14.61 -13.77
CA ASP A 99 -2.10 -14.11 -12.92
C ASP A 99 -2.12 -14.80 -11.56
N LEU A 100 -1.85 -16.11 -11.52
CA LEU A 100 -1.66 -16.84 -10.26
C LEU A 100 -0.42 -16.32 -9.51
N GLN A 101 0.70 -16.17 -10.20
CA GLN A 101 1.96 -15.71 -9.63
C GLN A 101 1.78 -14.34 -8.94
N ALA A 102 0.97 -13.45 -9.51
CA ALA A 102 0.68 -12.15 -8.92
C ALA A 102 -0.07 -12.24 -7.57
N GLN A 103 -0.75 -13.35 -7.26
CA GLN A 103 -1.49 -13.53 -6.00
C GLN A 103 -0.67 -14.17 -4.87
N LEU A 104 0.49 -14.75 -5.21
CA LEU A 104 1.35 -15.46 -4.27
C LEU A 104 2.38 -14.51 -3.65
N SER A 105 2.56 -14.58 -2.32
CA SER A 105 3.63 -13.87 -1.58
C SER A 105 4.92 -14.69 -1.54
N MET A 106 4.79 -16.02 -1.53
CA MET A 106 5.90 -16.97 -1.58
C MET A 106 5.52 -18.09 -2.54
N TYR A 107 6.47 -18.55 -3.37
CA TYR A 107 6.24 -19.75 -4.18
C TYR A 107 7.55 -20.40 -4.65
N ARG A 108 7.49 -21.70 -4.91
CA ARG A 108 8.49 -22.47 -5.66
C ARG A 108 7.98 -22.77 -7.06
N LYS A 109 8.51 -22.07 -8.07
CA LYS A 109 8.01 -22.16 -9.47
C LYS A 109 8.01 -23.60 -10.00
N ASP A 110 9.03 -24.37 -9.68
CA ASP A 110 9.18 -25.78 -10.05
C ASP A 110 8.07 -26.69 -9.50
N ALA A 111 7.38 -26.29 -8.43
CA ALA A 111 6.25 -27.05 -7.88
C ALA A 111 4.93 -26.86 -8.66
N PHE A 112 4.82 -25.85 -9.52
CA PHE A 112 3.58 -25.49 -10.24
C PHE A 112 3.55 -26.01 -11.69
N THR A 113 4.15 -27.18 -11.96
CA THR A 113 4.28 -27.74 -13.33
C THR A 113 2.96 -27.87 -14.08
N GLU A 114 1.87 -28.18 -13.37
CA GLU A 114 0.52 -28.30 -13.96
C GLU A 114 -0.01 -26.97 -14.50
N PHE A 115 0.33 -25.85 -13.86
CA PHE A 115 -0.08 -24.51 -14.29
C PHE A 115 0.88 -23.90 -15.32
N LEU A 116 2.16 -24.27 -15.26
CA LEU A 116 3.19 -23.84 -16.21
C LEU A 116 3.05 -24.51 -17.58
N SER A 117 2.67 -25.80 -17.62
CA SER A 117 2.51 -26.55 -18.87
C SER A 117 1.40 -26.03 -19.78
N LYS A 118 0.45 -25.24 -19.27
CA LYS A 118 -0.65 -24.66 -20.04
C LYS A 118 -0.29 -23.36 -20.77
N GLU A 119 0.93 -22.83 -20.62
CA GLU A 119 1.46 -21.75 -21.46
C GLU A 119 1.73 -22.21 -22.92
N THR A 120 1.69 -23.52 -23.19
CA THR A 120 1.86 -24.09 -24.53
C THR A 120 0.66 -24.94 -24.91
N ASN A 121 -0.41 -24.31 -25.41
CA ASN A 121 -1.20 -24.80 -26.55
C ASN A 121 -2.35 -23.82 -26.87
N PRO A 122 -2.37 -23.17 -28.06
CA PRO A 122 -3.60 -22.58 -28.56
C PRO A 122 -4.62 -23.69 -28.93
N PRO A 123 -5.93 -23.42 -28.83
CA PRO A 123 -6.96 -24.41 -29.08
C PRO A 123 -6.90 -24.91 -30.52
N THR A 124 -6.91 -26.22 -30.67
CA THR A 124 -7.04 -26.92 -31.95
C THR A 124 -8.40 -26.61 -32.55
N SER A 125 -8.46 -25.63 -33.46
CA SER A 125 -9.56 -25.51 -34.42
C SER A 125 -9.36 -26.54 -35.54
N PRO A 126 -10.46 -27.07 -36.12
CA PRO A 126 -10.43 -28.26 -36.95
C PRO A 126 -9.58 -28.03 -38.19
N SER A 127 -8.70 -29.00 -38.45
CA SER A 127 -7.86 -29.08 -39.64
C SER A 127 -8.70 -29.05 -40.90
N VAL A 128 -8.78 -27.88 -41.54
CA VAL A 128 -9.02 -27.78 -42.98
C VAL A 128 -7.67 -28.03 -43.64
N PRO A 129 -7.51 -29.09 -44.44
CA PRO A 129 -6.27 -29.34 -45.16
C PRO A 129 -6.14 -28.34 -46.30
N GLY A 130 -5.23 -27.37 -46.14
CA GLY A 130 -4.76 -26.53 -47.25
C GLY A 130 -4.51 -25.07 -46.90
N ALA A 131 -3.33 -24.75 -46.36
CA ALA A 131 -2.70 -23.44 -46.58
C ALA A 131 -1.20 -23.53 -46.31
N THR A 132 -0.42 -23.25 -47.34
CA THR A 132 1.03 -23.13 -47.43
C THR A 132 1.65 -22.19 -46.37
N GLY A 133 2.85 -22.56 -45.91
CA GLY A 133 3.52 -22.03 -44.71
C GLY A 133 3.71 -20.51 -44.64
N VAL A 134 3.28 -19.92 -43.52
CA VAL A 134 3.65 -18.56 -43.12
C VAL A 134 4.88 -18.66 -42.22
N MET A 135 6.02 -18.09 -42.64
CA MET A 135 7.26 -18.04 -41.86
C MET A 135 7.02 -17.29 -40.54
N LYS A 136 7.26 -17.97 -39.42
CA LYS A 136 7.42 -17.37 -38.09
C LYS A 136 8.81 -16.74 -38.00
N ARG A 137 8.92 -15.48 -37.57
CA ARG A 137 10.20 -14.82 -37.30
C ARG A 137 10.21 -14.28 -35.87
N THR A 138 11.35 -14.38 -35.20
CA THR A 138 11.57 -13.80 -33.87
C THR A 138 12.37 -12.51 -34.02
N VAL A 139 11.88 -11.42 -33.45
CA VAL A 139 12.52 -10.09 -33.51
C VAL A 139 13.02 -9.73 -32.10
N PRO A 140 14.32 -9.44 -31.92
CA PRO A 140 14.84 -9.01 -30.62
C PRO A 140 14.31 -7.62 -30.27
N ILE A 141 14.04 -7.42 -28.98
CA ILE A 141 13.63 -6.14 -28.40
C ILE A 141 14.77 -5.69 -27.51
N ASP A 142 15.37 -4.56 -27.86
CA ASP A 142 16.30 -3.83 -27.00
C ASP A 142 15.97 -2.34 -27.16
N SER A 143 15.32 -1.77 -26.14
CA SER A 143 14.81 -0.42 -26.23
C SER A 143 14.88 0.33 -24.90
N ARG A 144 15.02 1.65 -25.02
CA ARG A 144 15.03 2.57 -23.89
C ARG A 144 13.77 3.42 -23.92
N VAL A 145 12.93 3.27 -22.89
CA VAL A 145 11.62 3.93 -22.82
C VAL A 145 11.61 4.94 -21.66
N SER A 146 11.09 6.14 -21.90
CA SER A 146 10.95 7.15 -20.84
C SER A 146 9.92 6.70 -19.79
N LEU A 147 10.25 6.84 -18.50
CA LEU A 147 9.32 6.60 -17.38
C LEU A 147 8.03 7.42 -17.51
N SER A 148 8.07 8.60 -18.13
CA SER A 148 6.87 9.41 -18.38
C SER A 148 5.92 8.80 -19.43
N LYS A 149 6.42 7.92 -20.30
CA LYS A 149 5.67 7.31 -21.41
C LYS A 149 5.15 5.90 -21.10
N VAL A 150 5.59 5.30 -20.00
CA VAL A 150 5.04 4.02 -19.54
C VAL A 150 3.79 4.24 -18.71
N ARG A 151 2.98 3.20 -18.50
CA ARG A 151 1.83 3.20 -17.59
C ARG A 151 2.03 2.13 -16.54
N PHE A 152 1.93 2.52 -15.28
CA PHE A 152 1.96 1.55 -14.18
C PHE A 152 0.55 0.96 -14.06
N LYS A 153 0.48 -0.37 -14.09
CA LYS A 153 -0.75 -1.16 -13.98
C LYS A 153 -0.53 -2.21 -12.90
N LEU A 154 -1.62 -2.79 -12.39
CA LEU A 154 -1.51 -3.75 -11.30
C LEU A 154 -0.64 -4.94 -11.72
N GLY A 155 0.52 -5.09 -11.09
CA GLY A 155 1.45 -6.19 -11.35
C GLY A 155 2.28 -6.10 -12.63
N PHE A 156 2.20 -5.00 -13.40
CA PHE A 156 3.02 -4.82 -14.61
C PHE A 156 3.15 -3.37 -15.05
N VAL A 157 4.15 -3.11 -15.89
CA VAL A 157 4.33 -1.83 -16.57
C VAL A 157 4.05 -2.01 -18.06
N GLU A 158 3.23 -1.12 -18.58
CA GLU A 158 2.78 -1.13 -19.97
C GLU A 158 3.40 0.01 -20.77
N MET A 159 3.80 -0.28 -22.01
CA MET A 159 4.42 0.70 -22.89
C MET A 159 4.26 0.34 -24.36
N GLU A 160 4.54 1.30 -25.25
CA GLU A 160 4.57 1.09 -26.69
C GLU A 160 6.01 1.21 -27.21
N ILE A 161 6.43 0.23 -28.00
CA ILE A 161 7.78 0.19 -28.61
C ILE A 161 7.64 -0.02 -30.12
N ARG A 162 8.45 0.70 -30.91
CA ARG A 162 8.54 0.45 -32.35
C ARG A 162 9.54 -0.67 -32.62
N LEU A 163 9.11 -1.68 -33.36
CA LEU A 163 9.95 -2.82 -33.74
C LEU A 163 10.40 -2.70 -35.20
N ASN A 164 11.64 -3.09 -35.47
CA ASN A 164 12.17 -3.07 -36.82
C ASN A 164 11.37 -4.01 -37.73
N GLY A 165 10.86 -3.47 -38.85
CA GLY A 165 10.05 -4.24 -39.80
C GLY A 165 8.60 -4.46 -39.38
N ILE A 166 8.10 -3.71 -38.38
CA ILE A 166 6.69 -3.56 -38.02
C ILE A 166 6.35 -2.06 -38.12
N PRO A 167 5.34 -1.67 -38.93
CA PRO A 167 5.02 -0.26 -39.12
C PRO A 167 4.42 0.40 -37.87
N ASP A 168 3.58 -0.35 -37.13
CA ASP A 168 2.84 0.17 -35.99
C ASP A 168 3.58 -0.07 -34.66
N PRO A 169 3.47 0.85 -33.68
CA PRO A 169 3.96 0.62 -32.33
C PRO A 169 3.30 -0.61 -31.70
N VAL A 170 4.11 -1.40 -31.00
CA VAL A 170 3.68 -2.64 -30.36
C VAL A 170 3.54 -2.38 -28.87
N ARG A 171 2.37 -2.66 -28.32
CA ARG A 171 2.09 -2.60 -26.89
C ARG A 171 2.72 -3.81 -26.20
N ILE A 172 3.57 -3.53 -25.22
CA ILE A 172 4.34 -4.51 -24.46
C ILE A 172 4.02 -4.33 -22.98
N GLN A 173 3.98 -5.46 -22.28
CA GLN A 173 3.81 -5.53 -20.83
C GLN A 173 5.04 -6.20 -20.23
N VAL A 174 5.57 -5.60 -19.17
CA VAL A 174 6.66 -6.19 -18.37
C VAL A 174 6.14 -6.37 -16.96
N SER A 175 6.02 -7.63 -16.53
CA SER A 175 5.49 -8.00 -15.22
C SER A 175 6.42 -7.55 -14.10
N ASN A 176 5.84 -6.96 -13.06
CA ASN A 176 6.46 -6.77 -11.76
C ASN A 176 5.33 -6.72 -10.70
N PRO A 177 5.29 -7.69 -9.77
CA PRO A 177 4.19 -7.83 -8.81
C PRO A 177 4.07 -6.66 -7.83
N HIS A 178 5.14 -5.90 -7.61
CA HIS A 178 5.15 -4.76 -6.70
C HIS A 178 4.61 -3.47 -7.33
N ILE A 179 4.28 -3.47 -8.63
CA ILE A 179 3.76 -2.29 -9.32
C ILE A 179 2.27 -2.12 -9.03
N LEU A 180 1.92 -0.91 -8.58
CA LEU A 180 0.54 -0.50 -8.35
C LEU A 180 0.14 0.64 -9.32
N PRO A 181 -1.13 0.73 -9.76
CA PRO A 181 -1.58 1.80 -10.65
C PRO A 181 -1.35 3.22 -10.11
N GLU A 182 -1.48 3.42 -8.80
CA GLU A 182 -1.38 4.73 -8.14
C GLU A 182 0.03 5.32 -8.25
N PHE A 183 1.03 4.45 -8.47
CA PHE A 183 2.42 4.85 -8.67
C PHE A 183 2.62 5.68 -9.96
N ASP A 184 1.66 5.72 -10.88
CA ASP A 184 1.71 6.58 -12.07
C ASP A 184 1.89 8.06 -11.70
N ILE A 185 1.27 8.49 -10.58
CA ILE A 185 1.32 9.87 -10.07
C ILE A 185 2.71 10.21 -9.51
N ILE A 186 3.39 9.23 -8.90
CA ILE A 186 4.69 9.40 -8.22
C ILE A 186 5.89 8.90 -9.03
N LYS A 187 5.73 8.68 -10.34
CA LYS A 187 6.84 8.38 -11.28
C LYS A 187 8.10 9.26 -11.13
N PRO A 188 8.00 10.58 -10.87
CA PRO A 188 9.19 11.40 -10.66
C PRO A 188 10.07 10.89 -9.50
N PHE A 189 9.48 10.31 -8.47
CA PHE A 189 10.19 9.75 -7.33
C PHE A 189 10.85 8.41 -7.65
N PHE A 190 10.21 7.56 -8.48
CA PHE A 190 10.85 6.37 -9.03
C PHE A 190 12.06 6.73 -9.91
N ALA A 191 11.96 7.78 -10.73
CA ALA A 191 13.10 8.25 -11.51
C ALA A 191 14.27 8.71 -10.63
N LYS A 192 13.96 9.38 -9.51
CA LYS A 192 14.95 9.79 -8.51
C LYS A 192 15.60 8.61 -7.80
N MET A 193 14.80 7.61 -7.40
CA MET A 193 15.29 6.38 -6.76
C MET A 193 16.17 5.55 -7.70
N LEU A 194 15.75 5.37 -8.96
CA LEU A 194 16.50 4.62 -9.96
C LEU A 194 17.76 5.35 -10.45
N GLY A 195 17.85 6.67 -10.22
CA GLY A 195 18.92 7.54 -10.71
C GLY A 195 18.82 7.83 -12.21
N LYS A 196 17.68 7.55 -12.84
CA LYS A 196 17.46 7.71 -14.29
C LYS A 196 15.99 7.88 -14.66
N ARG A 197 15.74 8.50 -15.81
CA ARG A 197 14.39 8.81 -16.33
C ARG A 197 13.89 7.81 -17.38
N THR A 198 14.68 6.79 -17.70
CA THR A 198 14.36 5.81 -18.73
C THR A 198 14.56 4.40 -18.21
N LEU A 199 13.74 3.47 -18.68
CA LEU A 199 13.81 2.04 -18.42
C LEU A 199 14.45 1.34 -19.60
N GLN A 200 15.36 0.41 -19.33
CA GLN A 200 15.89 -0.52 -20.32
C GLN A 200 14.98 -1.74 -20.42
N ILE A 201 14.50 -2.03 -21.63
CA ILE A 201 13.60 -3.16 -21.91
C ILE A 201 14.31 -4.12 -22.86
N THR A 202 14.38 -5.38 -22.47
CA THR A 202 15.03 -6.43 -23.24
C THR A 202 14.10 -7.62 -23.40
N GLY A 203 14.04 -8.23 -24.59
CA GLY A 203 13.11 -9.32 -24.85
C GLY A 203 13.06 -9.76 -26.31
N SER A 204 11.97 -10.43 -26.67
CA SER A 204 11.71 -10.86 -28.04
C SER A 204 10.22 -10.81 -28.38
N ALA A 205 9.91 -10.51 -29.63
CA ALA A 205 8.58 -10.62 -30.20
C ALA A 205 8.52 -11.76 -31.22
N GLU A 206 7.51 -12.60 -31.13
CA GLU A 206 7.17 -13.54 -32.21
C GLU A 206 6.28 -12.84 -33.23
N VAL A 207 6.71 -12.82 -34.49
CA VAL A 207 6.01 -12.18 -35.58
C VAL A 207 5.65 -13.21 -36.64
N VAL A 208 4.39 -13.18 -37.07
CA VAL A 208 3.88 -14.00 -38.19
C VAL A 208 3.49 -13.04 -39.30
N GLY A 209 4.29 -13.01 -40.37
CA GLY A 209 4.20 -11.97 -41.40
C GLY A 209 4.52 -10.57 -40.85
N ARG A 210 3.50 -9.72 -40.72
CA ARG A 210 3.60 -8.35 -40.15
C ARG A 210 2.90 -8.20 -38.80
N LEU A 211 2.30 -9.26 -38.26
CA LEU A 211 1.55 -9.21 -37.01
C LEU A 211 2.38 -9.77 -35.85
N VAL A 212 2.44 -9.05 -34.74
CA VAL A 212 3.03 -9.55 -33.49
C VAL A 212 2.04 -10.50 -32.83
N ARG A 213 2.48 -11.73 -32.52
CA ARG A 213 1.66 -12.76 -31.86
C ARG A 213 1.89 -12.81 -30.36
N SER A 214 3.13 -12.66 -29.92
CA SER A 214 3.50 -12.66 -28.51
C SER A 214 4.72 -11.78 -28.29
N THR A 215 4.86 -11.26 -27.08
CA THR A 215 6.05 -10.54 -26.62
C THR A 215 6.45 -11.11 -25.28
N SER A 216 7.76 -11.34 -25.10
CA SER A 216 8.35 -11.76 -23.83
C SER A 216 9.44 -10.77 -23.50
N CYS A 217 9.20 -9.94 -22.49
CA CYS A 217 10.05 -8.80 -22.15
C CYS A 217 10.35 -8.76 -20.65
N THR A 218 11.57 -8.33 -20.33
CA THR A 218 12.07 -8.15 -18.97
C THR A 218 12.75 -6.79 -18.85
N SER A 219 12.92 -6.31 -17.62
CA SER A 219 13.63 -5.06 -17.37
C SER A 219 14.29 -5.10 -16.00
N ALA A 220 15.63 -5.14 -15.99
CA ALA A 220 16.42 -5.04 -14.76
C ALA A 220 16.12 -3.76 -13.96
N ASP A 221 15.60 -2.72 -14.63
CA ASP A 221 15.21 -1.46 -13.98
C ASP A 221 13.88 -1.59 -13.25
N LEU A 222 12.94 -2.32 -13.83
CA LEU A 222 11.69 -2.65 -13.16
C LEU A 222 11.94 -3.66 -12.05
N ASP A 223 12.85 -4.62 -12.20
CA ASP A 223 13.17 -5.59 -11.13
C ASP A 223 13.72 -4.92 -9.86
N ARG A 224 14.31 -3.72 -10.00
CA ARG A 224 14.73 -2.90 -8.85
C ARG A 224 13.55 -2.31 -8.09
N ILE A 225 12.35 -2.24 -8.68
CA ILE A 225 11.13 -1.81 -7.98
C ILE A 225 10.58 -3.00 -7.19
N ASN A 226 10.96 -3.04 -5.91
CA ASN A 226 10.54 -4.01 -4.92
C ASN A 226 10.16 -3.30 -3.61
N ASP A 227 9.72 -4.06 -2.60
CA ASP A 227 9.24 -3.52 -1.32
C ASP A 227 10.23 -2.55 -0.66
N HIS A 228 11.53 -2.88 -0.68
CA HIS A 228 12.56 -2.02 -0.09
C HIS A 228 12.68 -0.66 -0.80
N THR A 229 12.70 -0.68 -2.13
CA THR A 229 12.77 0.56 -2.93
C THR A 229 11.47 1.35 -2.90
N ILE A 230 10.32 0.68 -2.76
CA ILE A 230 9.02 1.31 -2.56
C ILE A 230 9.02 2.08 -1.24
N SER A 231 9.51 1.51 -0.14
CA SER A 231 9.66 2.24 1.13
C SER A 231 10.59 3.45 0.99
N THR A 232 11.63 3.36 0.15
CA THR A 232 12.49 4.52 -0.15
C THR A 232 11.74 5.60 -0.92
N VAL A 233 10.96 5.23 -1.93
CA VAL A 233 10.09 6.16 -2.67
C VAL A 233 9.06 6.80 -1.76
N ARG A 234 8.43 6.03 -0.87
CA ARG A 234 7.49 6.53 0.16
C ARG A 234 8.12 7.62 1.02
N ARG A 235 9.30 7.36 1.61
CA ARG A 235 10.06 8.36 2.38
C ARG A 235 10.40 9.61 1.57
N LEU A 236 10.76 9.45 0.29
CA LEU A 236 11.04 10.59 -0.58
C LEU A 236 9.81 11.45 -0.84
N VAL A 237 8.66 10.82 -1.09
CA VAL A 237 7.37 11.50 -1.29
C VAL A 237 6.96 12.22 -0.01
N LEU A 238 6.94 11.54 1.14
CA LEU A 238 6.59 12.15 2.43
C LEU A 238 7.48 13.35 2.76
N ARG A 239 8.80 13.22 2.59
CA ARG A 239 9.73 14.31 2.84
C ARG A 239 9.47 15.51 1.94
N ASP A 240 9.11 15.27 0.68
CA ASP A 240 8.79 16.33 -0.28
C ASP A 240 7.47 16.99 0.10
N SER A 241 6.43 16.22 0.41
CA SER A 241 5.12 16.70 0.86
C SER A 241 5.18 17.55 2.13
N ILE A 242 6.04 17.19 3.10
CA ILE A 242 6.22 17.99 4.32
C ILE A 242 6.96 19.30 4.03
N ARG A 243 7.85 19.32 3.03
CA ARG A 243 8.57 20.54 2.63
C ARG A 243 7.71 21.46 1.78
N SER A 244 6.92 20.89 0.86
CA SER A 244 5.94 21.62 0.08
C SER A 244 4.74 21.91 0.97
N LYS A 245 4.85 22.96 1.79
CA LYS A 245 3.75 23.41 2.66
C LYS A 245 2.44 23.41 1.86
N PRO A 246 1.41 22.67 2.28
CA PRO A 246 0.15 22.70 1.57
C PRO A 246 -0.42 24.12 1.68
N SER A 247 -1.07 24.60 0.60
CA SER A 247 -1.76 25.89 0.57
C SER A 247 -3.02 25.80 1.42
N LEU A 248 -2.86 25.78 2.74
CA LEU A 248 -3.95 25.61 3.69
C LEU A 248 -4.47 26.98 4.14
N SER A 249 -5.74 27.01 4.52
CA SER A 249 -6.45 28.22 4.96
C SER A 249 -5.64 28.99 6.01
N PRO A 250 -5.59 30.33 5.93
CA PRO A 250 -4.72 31.16 6.78
C PRO A 250 -4.98 31.01 8.29
N ASP A 251 -6.15 30.52 8.71
CA ASP A 251 -6.54 30.48 10.13
C ASP A 251 -6.47 29.07 10.77
N LYS A 252 -6.19 28.03 9.98
CA LYS A 252 -6.13 26.65 10.47
C LYS A 252 -4.69 26.25 10.75
N GLU A 253 -4.44 25.70 11.93
CA GLU A 253 -3.11 25.22 12.32
C GLU A 253 -3.08 23.76 12.76
N LEU A 254 -4.24 23.16 13.04
CA LEU A 254 -4.34 21.73 13.34
C LEU A 254 -4.95 20.96 12.18
N PHE A 255 -4.14 20.11 11.56
CA PHE A 255 -4.54 19.27 10.44
C PHE A 255 -4.63 17.82 10.88
N SER A 256 -5.61 17.07 10.35
CA SER A 256 -5.53 15.61 10.32
C SER A 256 -4.56 15.14 9.24
N SER A 257 -4.17 13.86 9.25
CA SER A 257 -3.37 13.26 8.18
C SER A 257 -4.04 13.43 6.81
N ASP A 258 -5.35 13.19 6.75
CA ASP A 258 -6.14 13.29 5.51
C ASP A 258 -6.11 14.70 4.93
N GLU A 259 -6.29 15.71 5.78
CA GLU A 259 -6.24 17.12 5.37
C GLU A 259 -4.83 17.57 5.00
N PHE A 260 -3.81 17.03 5.67
CA PHE A 260 -2.43 17.40 5.44
C PHE A 260 -1.90 16.87 4.10
N PHE A 261 -2.23 15.62 3.78
CA PHE A 261 -1.80 14.98 2.54
C PHE A 261 -2.79 15.16 1.38
N ALA A 262 -3.93 15.83 1.61
CA ALA A 262 -4.84 16.23 0.55
C ALA A 262 -4.09 16.96 -0.57
N ASP A 263 -4.37 16.58 -1.82
CA ASP A 263 -3.77 17.16 -3.02
C ASP A 263 -2.23 17.05 -3.12
N THR A 264 -1.60 16.22 -2.27
CA THR A 264 -0.16 15.93 -2.35
C THR A 264 0.10 14.60 -3.06
N PRO A 265 1.30 14.39 -3.63
CA PRO A 265 1.67 13.09 -4.19
C PRO A 265 1.64 11.94 -3.15
N ALA A 266 1.70 12.25 -1.84
CA ALA A 266 1.57 11.25 -0.78
C ALA A 266 0.19 10.60 -0.73
N GLN A 267 -0.86 11.28 -1.23
CA GLN A 267 -2.19 10.68 -1.37
C GLN A 267 -2.19 9.43 -2.26
N ALA A 268 -1.33 9.42 -3.29
CA ALA A 268 -1.19 8.30 -4.23
C ALA A 268 -0.54 7.06 -3.61
N LEU A 269 -0.01 7.17 -2.39
CA LEU A 269 0.54 6.01 -1.67
C LEU A 269 -0.56 5.21 -0.94
N GLY A 270 -1.82 5.63 -1.03
CA GLY A 270 -3.01 4.85 -0.63
C GLY A 270 -3.35 4.89 0.86
N ASN A 271 -4.36 4.11 1.24
CA ASN A 271 -4.92 4.02 2.60
C ASN A 271 -3.99 3.41 3.64
N THR A 272 -2.81 2.92 3.26
CA THR A 272 -1.86 2.32 4.22
C THR A 272 -1.35 3.29 5.27
N TYR A 273 -1.42 4.62 5.02
CA TYR A 273 -1.16 5.62 6.07
C TYR A 273 -2.34 5.87 7.00
N ARG A 274 -3.56 5.58 6.55
CA ARG A 274 -4.79 5.86 7.32
C ARG A 274 -4.98 4.89 8.48
N GLU A 275 -4.51 3.66 8.35
CA GLU A 275 -4.80 2.63 9.35
C GLU A 275 -3.81 2.63 10.52
N GLN A 276 -2.67 3.32 10.42
CA GLN A 276 -1.71 3.45 11.52
C GLN A 276 -0.97 4.80 11.46
N GLU A 277 -1.55 5.85 12.04
CA GLU A 277 -0.90 7.17 12.20
C GLU A 277 0.51 7.07 12.85
N ARG A 278 0.74 6.00 13.62
CA ARG A 278 2.04 5.64 14.20
C ARG A 278 3.08 5.24 13.15
N LEU A 279 2.70 4.46 12.13
CA LEU A 279 3.61 4.11 11.02
C LEU A 279 3.98 5.35 10.23
N LEU A 280 3.00 6.22 9.96
CA LEU A 280 3.24 7.49 9.30
C LEU A 280 4.23 8.35 10.11
N LEU A 281 4.05 8.46 11.43
CA LEU A 281 4.99 9.16 12.29
C LEU A 281 6.40 8.57 12.20
N GLU A 282 6.54 7.25 12.27
CA GLU A 282 7.85 6.59 12.21
C GLU A 282 8.53 6.86 10.86
N GLU A 283 7.78 6.77 9.76
CA GLU A 283 8.29 7.12 8.43
C GLU A 283 8.74 8.58 8.33
N ILE A 284 8.04 9.51 8.99
CA ILE A 284 8.44 10.92 9.06
C ILE A 284 9.72 11.10 9.88
N ILE A 285 9.82 10.44 11.04
CA ILE A 285 11.01 10.46 11.90
C ILE A 285 12.24 9.96 11.14
N GLU A 286 12.10 8.83 10.43
CA GLU A 286 13.15 8.25 9.60
C GLU A 286 13.52 9.16 8.43
N ALA A 287 12.53 9.69 7.70
CA ALA A 287 12.76 10.49 6.50
C ALA A 287 13.48 11.82 6.77
N GLN A 288 13.37 12.37 7.98
CA GLN A 288 13.98 13.65 8.36
C GLN A 288 15.15 13.54 9.35
N SER A 289 15.50 12.35 9.84
CA SER A 289 16.54 12.16 10.87
C SER A 289 16.30 13.05 12.09
N VAL A 290 15.10 12.93 12.65
CA VAL A 290 14.57 13.82 13.69
C VAL A 290 15.29 13.61 15.03
N ARG A 291 15.86 14.68 15.60
CA ARG A 291 16.61 14.67 16.86
C ARG A 291 15.77 14.21 18.06
N ASN A 292 14.56 14.71 18.17
CA ASN A 292 13.58 14.39 19.22
C ASN A 292 12.74 13.15 18.88
N GLY A 293 13.28 12.22 18.07
CA GLY A 293 12.57 11.01 17.65
C GLY A 293 12.17 10.10 18.81
N ALA A 294 12.97 10.02 19.87
CA ALA A 294 12.64 9.21 21.06
C ALA A 294 11.39 9.75 21.79
N GLN A 295 11.27 11.07 21.91
CA GLN A 295 10.11 11.75 22.49
C GLN A 295 8.87 11.50 21.65
N LEU A 296 8.95 11.70 20.33
CA LEU A 296 7.84 11.47 19.41
C LEU A 296 7.36 10.00 19.46
N ARG A 297 8.28 9.04 19.47
CA ARG A 297 7.93 7.61 19.61
C ARG A 297 7.27 7.31 20.94
N TYR A 298 7.72 7.90 22.04
CA TYR A 298 7.08 7.72 23.34
C TYR A 298 5.67 8.31 23.38
N LEU A 299 5.52 9.54 22.89
CA LEU A 299 4.24 10.24 22.84
C LEU A 299 3.22 9.46 22.01
N ALA A 300 3.59 9.09 20.79
CA ALA A 300 2.73 8.31 19.92
C ALA A 300 2.53 6.89 20.42
N GLY A 301 3.56 6.30 21.04
CA GLY A 301 3.61 4.90 21.45
C GLY A 301 2.78 4.60 22.70
N GLN A 302 2.89 5.46 23.71
CA GLN A 302 2.49 5.17 25.08
C GLN A 302 1.46 6.17 25.63
N LEU A 303 1.41 7.39 25.11
CA LEU A 303 0.55 8.46 25.67
C LEU A 303 -0.64 8.83 24.78
N GLN A 304 -0.50 8.70 23.47
CA GLN A 304 -1.59 8.97 22.52
C GLN A 304 -2.76 8.01 22.78
N GLU A 305 -3.93 8.59 23.05
CA GLU A 305 -5.19 7.84 23.14
C GLU A 305 -5.48 7.10 21.84
N ALA A 306 -5.83 5.82 21.93
CA ALA A 306 -6.01 4.95 20.76
C ALA A 306 -7.09 5.46 19.78
N ASP A 307 -8.12 6.10 20.30
CA ASP A 307 -9.25 6.62 19.52
C ASP A 307 -9.10 8.10 19.15
N SER A 308 -7.99 8.74 19.52
CA SER A 308 -7.75 10.16 19.24
C SER A 308 -6.84 10.30 18.01
N PRO A 309 -7.26 11.05 16.97
CA PRO A 309 -6.45 11.23 15.78
C PRO A 309 -5.24 12.14 16.06
N LEU A 310 -4.07 11.72 15.60
CA LEU A 310 -2.85 12.51 15.57
C LEU A 310 -3.07 13.78 14.74
N LYS A 311 -2.75 14.94 15.32
CA LYS A 311 -2.85 16.23 14.63
C LYS A 311 -1.48 16.76 14.26
N PHE A 312 -1.42 17.47 13.14
CA PHE A 312 -0.20 18.03 12.57
C PHE A 312 -0.26 19.55 12.59
N THR A 313 0.87 20.21 12.83
CA THR A 313 1.02 21.67 12.75
C THR A 313 2.07 22.05 11.73
N LEU A 314 1.87 23.17 11.03
CA LEU A 314 2.80 23.68 10.02
C LEU A 314 3.72 24.79 10.55
N HIS A 315 3.21 25.60 11.47
CA HIS A 315 3.91 26.78 11.98
C HIS A 315 4.19 26.68 13.48
N PRO A 316 5.31 27.24 13.96
CA PRO A 316 6.43 27.84 13.20
C PRO A 316 7.31 26.80 12.49
N HIS A 317 7.24 25.54 12.94
CA HIS A 317 7.88 24.38 12.33
C HIS A 317 6.87 23.24 12.24
N PHE A 318 7.16 22.25 11.43
CA PHE A 318 6.36 21.04 11.38
C PHE A 318 6.39 20.32 12.73
N GLY A 319 5.25 19.84 13.19
CA GLY A 319 5.15 19.11 14.45
C GLY A 319 3.84 18.40 14.63
N PHE A 320 3.71 17.80 15.80
CA PHE A 320 2.64 16.88 16.14
C PHE A 320 1.97 17.32 17.43
N VAL A 321 0.66 17.18 17.47
CA VAL A 321 -0.13 17.33 18.69
C VAL A 321 -0.70 15.97 19.07
N PHE A 322 -0.32 15.54 20.26
CA PHE A 322 -0.81 14.32 20.90
C PHE A 322 -1.85 14.66 21.95
N HIS A 323 -2.76 13.72 22.20
CA HIS A 323 -3.77 13.83 23.25
C HIS A 323 -3.66 12.66 24.19
N HIS A 324 -3.63 12.97 25.49
CA HIS A 324 -3.63 12.03 26.58
C HIS A 324 -4.74 12.37 27.56
N ALA A 325 -5.55 11.39 27.95
CA ALA A 325 -6.67 11.59 28.86
C ALA A 325 -6.31 11.13 30.28
N GLY A 326 -5.62 12.00 31.04
CA GLY A 326 -5.26 11.79 32.46
C GLY A 326 -6.49 11.61 33.37
N GLU A 327 -6.31 11.36 34.66
CA GLU A 327 -7.44 11.00 35.55
C GLU A 327 -8.48 12.13 35.62
N THR A 328 -8.00 13.36 35.78
CA THR A 328 -8.87 14.55 35.95
C THR A 328 -8.78 15.56 34.79
N MET A 329 -7.76 15.42 33.95
CA MET A 329 -7.40 16.40 32.92
C MET A 329 -7.32 15.78 31.52
N HIS A 330 -7.61 16.61 30.51
CA HIS A 330 -7.19 16.39 29.13
C HIS A 330 -5.86 17.08 28.92
N HIS A 331 -4.87 16.33 28.43
CA HIS A 331 -3.53 16.84 28.14
C HIS A 331 -3.30 16.85 26.63
N PHE A 332 -2.85 18.00 26.13
CA PHE A 332 -2.47 18.19 24.74
C PHE A 332 -0.97 18.49 24.68
N LEU A 333 -0.23 17.61 24.01
CA LEU A 333 1.23 17.67 23.95
C LEU A 333 1.64 18.06 22.54
N TRP A 334 2.27 19.22 22.39
CA TRP A 334 2.80 19.69 21.13
C TRP A 334 4.30 19.48 21.08
N GLU A 335 4.74 18.68 20.12
CA GLU A 335 6.13 18.35 19.89
C GLU A 335 6.49 18.71 18.44
N LEU A 336 7.36 19.71 18.31
CA LEU A 336 7.83 20.19 17.03
C LEU A 336 9.10 19.45 16.61
N LEU A 337 9.24 19.15 15.33
CA LEU A 337 10.44 18.49 14.81
C LEU A 337 11.69 19.31 15.12
N ASN A 338 12.72 18.62 15.63
CA ASN A 338 14.03 19.16 15.93
C ASN A 338 14.04 20.34 16.91
N THR A 339 13.07 20.40 17.83
CA THR A 339 13.01 21.46 18.85
C THR A 339 13.64 21.05 20.17
N HIS A 340 13.61 21.96 21.15
CA HIS A 340 14.26 21.83 22.45
C HIS A 340 13.28 21.67 23.62
N ALA A 341 11.99 21.55 23.36
CA ALA A 341 10.99 21.40 24.41
C ALA A 341 9.67 20.83 23.87
N THR A 342 9.00 20.05 24.71
CA THR A 342 7.59 19.69 24.53
C THR A 342 6.72 20.72 25.23
N TYR A 343 5.65 21.14 24.58
CA TYR A 343 4.66 22.02 25.19
C TYR A 343 3.44 21.22 25.61
N LEU A 344 2.99 21.41 26.84
CA LEU A 344 1.88 20.68 27.44
C LEU A 344 0.80 21.68 27.87
N TRP A 345 -0.40 21.54 27.31
CA TRP A 345 -1.59 22.24 27.74
C TRP A 345 -2.55 21.26 28.39
N SER A 346 -2.98 21.57 29.61
CA SER A 346 -3.87 20.69 30.38
C SER A 346 -5.17 21.42 30.71
N LEU A 347 -6.30 20.72 30.52
CA LEU A 347 -7.65 21.27 30.69
C LEU A 347 -8.51 20.28 31.50
N PRO A 348 -9.32 20.73 32.47
CA PRO A 348 -10.13 19.80 33.27
C PRO A 348 -11.18 19.09 32.41
N LYS A 349 -11.31 17.76 32.58
CA LYS A 349 -12.28 16.92 31.84
C LYS A 349 -13.74 17.30 32.12
N GLY A 350 -14.04 17.86 33.30
CA GLY A 350 -15.40 18.19 33.71
C GLY A 350 -16.14 19.10 32.73
N PRO A 351 -15.80 20.40 32.66
CA PRO A 351 -16.51 21.34 31.78
C PRO A 351 -16.11 21.24 30.30
N PHE A 352 -15.07 20.48 29.96
CA PHE A 352 -14.51 20.47 28.61
C PHE A 352 -14.36 19.06 28.06
N SER A 353 -14.84 18.86 26.83
CA SER A 353 -14.50 17.67 26.04
C SER A 353 -13.15 17.82 25.34
N ALA A 354 -12.55 16.70 24.94
CA ALA A 354 -11.32 16.69 24.12
C ALA A 354 -11.47 17.54 22.84
N SER A 355 -12.63 17.48 22.17
CA SER A 355 -12.90 18.28 20.97
C SER A 355 -12.90 19.79 21.25
N ALA A 356 -13.41 20.22 22.41
CA ALA A 356 -13.37 21.61 22.85
C ALA A 356 -11.92 22.03 23.17
N GLY A 357 -11.15 21.13 23.79
CA GLY A 357 -9.73 21.32 24.04
C GLY A 357 -8.94 21.56 22.75
N TYR A 358 -9.14 20.77 21.69
CA TYR A 358 -8.49 21.00 20.40
C TYR A 358 -8.80 22.37 19.79
N ARG A 359 -10.07 22.83 19.87
CA ARG A 359 -10.46 24.16 19.37
C ARG A 359 -9.81 25.29 20.16
N LEU A 360 -9.63 25.13 21.48
CA LEU A 360 -8.92 26.10 22.30
C LEU A 360 -7.42 26.07 21.99
N LEU A 361 -6.83 24.88 21.89
CA LEU A 361 -5.42 24.68 21.55
C LEU A 361 -5.05 25.31 20.21
N GLU A 362 -5.91 25.20 19.20
CA GLU A 362 -5.67 25.85 17.90
C GLU A 362 -5.52 27.37 18.03
N ARG A 363 -6.27 28.01 18.92
CA ARG A 363 -6.11 29.45 19.21
C ARG A 363 -4.77 29.75 19.88
N GLU A 364 -4.33 28.87 20.78
CA GLU A 364 -3.03 29.00 21.44
C GLU A 364 -1.87 28.88 20.43
N ILE A 365 -1.95 27.92 19.52
CA ILE A 365 -0.95 27.73 18.45
C ILE A 365 -0.97 28.90 17.46
N ASN A 366 -2.15 29.37 17.06
CA ASN A 366 -2.31 30.58 16.24
C ASN A 366 -1.70 31.80 16.92
N ALA A 367 -1.95 31.98 18.23
CA ALA A 367 -1.34 33.07 18.98
C ALA A 367 0.20 32.97 18.94
N ILE A 368 0.79 31.79 19.18
CA ILE A 368 2.24 31.57 19.07
C ILE A 368 2.78 31.91 17.68
N ARG A 369 2.04 31.55 16.62
CA ARG A 369 2.40 31.87 15.24
C ARG A 369 2.42 33.38 14.99
N ASP A 370 1.38 34.09 15.42
CA ASP A 370 1.17 35.50 15.10
C ASP A 370 2.08 36.43 15.92
N GLN A 371 2.26 36.15 17.21
CA GLN A 371 3.01 37.03 18.12
C GLN A 371 4.41 36.51 18.51
N GLY A 372 4.73 35.28 18.12
CA GLY A 372 5.96 34.59 18.48
C GLY A 372 5.94 33.94 19.86
N ARG A 373 6.75 32.89 20.02
CA ARG A 373 6.82 32.04 21.22
C ARG A 373 7.14 32.81 22.50
N MET A 374 8.09 33.74 22.46
CA MET A 374 8.51 34.47 23.66
C MET A 374 7.39 35.36 24.21
N THR A 375 6.74 36.13 23.34
CA THR A 375 5.61 36.98 23.69
C THR A 375 4.45 36.16 24.26
N TYR A 376 4.15 35.02 23.64
CA TYR A 376 3.13 34.09 24.14
C TYR A 376 3.40 33.60 25.56
N LEU A 377 4.64 33.16 25.85
CA LEU A 377 5.02 32.66 27.17
C LEU A 377 4.87 33.71 28.27
N HIS A 378 4.96 35.01 27.95
CA HIS A 378 4.71 36.09 28.91
C HIS A 378 3.23 36.36 29.19
N GLN A 379 2.32 35.84 28.37
CA GLN A 379 0.88 36.12 28.44
C GLN A 379 0.04 34.88 28.79
N ILE A 380 0.68 33.72 28.91
CA ILE A 380 0.03 32.41 29.05
C ILE A 380 -0.89 32.31 30.27
N ASP A 381 -0.62 33.07 31.34
CA ASP A 381 -1.41 33.06 32.58
C ASP A 381 -2.88 33.48 32.38
N ARG A 382 -3.24 33.96 31.18
CA ARG A 382 -4.62 34.32 30.79
C ARG A 382 -5.35 33.21 30.03
N SER A 383 -4.70 32.09 29.75
CA SER A 383 -5.29 30.95 29.05
C SER A 383 -6.23 30.15 29.96
N ALA A 384 -7.18 29.45 29.35
CA ALA A 384 -8.00 28.46 30.05
C ALA A 384 -7.20 27.20 30.43
N PHE A 385 -6.00 27.03 29.87
CA PHE A 385 -5.14 25.89 30.11
C PHE A 385 -4.19 26.10 31.28
N VAL A 386 -3.90 25.01 32.00
CA VAL A 386 -2.66 24.88 32.77
C VAL A 386 -1.55 24.51 31.80
N PHE A 387 -0.54 25.38 31.68
CA PHE A 387 0.53 25.23 30.71
C PHE A 387 1.87 24.83 31.35
N HIS A 388 2.56 23.89 30.71
CA HIS A 388 3.92 23.51 31.05
C HIS A 388 4.80 23.41 29.81
N ARG A 389 6.03 23.92 29.93
CA ARG A 389 7.10 23.71 28.96
C ARG A 389 8.09 22.71 29.53
N ILE A 390 8.28 21.57 28.84
CA ILE A 390 9.16 20.50 29.27
C ILE A 390 10.42 20.52 28.40
N PRO A 391 11.55 21.08 28.89
CA PRO A 391 12.77 21.20 28.11
C PRO A 391 13.41 19.84 27.82
N HIS A 392 14.00 19.70 26.64
CA HIS A 392 14.82 18.56 26.23
C HIS A 392 16.26 18.77 26.70
N GLU A 393 16.53 18.42 27.94
CA GLU A 393 17.89 18.50 28.49
C GLU A 393 18.83 17.51 27.80
N HIS A 394 20.10 17.88 27.69
CA HIS A 394 21.16 17.04 27.10
C HIS A 394 20.86 16.48 25.70
N SER A 395 19.89 17.04 24.98
CA SER A 395 19.44 16.56 23.67
C SER A 395 20.52 16.63 22.57
N SER A 396 21.65 17.30 22.82
CA SER A 396 22.83 17.39 21.95
C SER A 396 24.07 16.69 22.53
N SER A 397 23.94 16.03 23.69
CA SER A 397 25.04 15.29 24.31
C SER A 397 25.16 13.91 23.68
N ALA A 398 26.35 13.55 23.22
CA ALA A 398 26.66 12.18 22.81
C ALA A 398 26.86 11.21 23.99
N PHE A 399 26.91 11.74 25.23
CA PHE A 399 27.32 11.00 26.42
C PHE A 399 26.19 10.80 27.44
N ILE A 400 25.16 11.65 27.40
CA ILE A 400 24.06 11.63 28.36
C ILE A 400 22.76 11.55 27.57
N ASP A 401 22.03 10.45 27.72
CA ASP A 401 20.68 10.34 27.21
C ASP A 401 19.73 11.17 28.09
N GLY A 402 19.23 12.27 27.54
CA GLY A 402 18.28 13.16 28.22
C GLY A 402 16.83 12.68 28.19
N PHE A 403 16.52 11.63 27.43
CA PHE A 403 15.16 11.12 27.29
C PHE A 403 14.53 10.64 28.62
N PRO A 404 15.23 9.89 29.50
CA PRO A 404 14.68 9.48 30.79
C PRO A 404 14.26 10.65 31.68
N ILE A 405 15.07 11.72 31.71
CA ILE A 405 14.79 12.94 32.50
C ILE A 405 13.54 13.64 31.95
N TRP A 406 13.49 13.80 30.62
CA TRP A 406 12.33 14.36 29.94
C TRP A 406 11.05 13.56 30.24
N ARG A 407 11.12 12.23 30.17
CA ARG A 407 9.98 11.34 30.42
C ARG A 407 9.47 11.45 31.85
N ALA A 408 10.37 11.48 32.83
CA ALA A 408 10.00 11.63 34.23
C ALA A 408 9.24 12.93 34.47
N ARG A 409 9.80 14.06 33.99
CA ARG A 409 9.17 15.39 34.10
C ARG A 409 7.84 15.48 33.39
N LEU A 410 7.70 14.83 32.24
CA LEU A 410 6.43 14.78 31.54
C LEU A 410 5.39 14.04 32.38
N THR A 411 5.74 12.85 32.87
CA THR A 411 4.82 11.99 33.63
C THR A 411 4.34 12.67 34.92
N GLU A 412 5.20 13.44 35.59
CA GLU A 412 4.83 14.26 36.75
C GLU A 412 3.71 15.29 36.48
N LYS A 413 3.46 15.64 35.22
CA LYS A 413 2.45 16.64 34.81
C LYS A 413 1.19 16.03 34.20
N LEU A 414 1.14 14.72 34.00
CA LEU A 414 0.03 14.01 33.35
C LEU A 414 -0.95 13.41 34.36
N ILE A 415 -1.37 14.20 35.36
CA ILE A 415 -2.31 13.80 36.41
C ILE A 415 -3.76 13.96 35.92
#